data_AF-A0A1C6HA41-F1
#
_entry.id   AF-A0A1C6HA41-F1
#
_cell.length_a   1.000
_cell.length_b   1.000
_cell.length_c   1.000
_cell.angle_alpha   90.00
_cell.angle_beta   90.00
_cell.angle_gamma   90.00
#
_symmetry.space_group_name_H-M   'P 1'
#
loop_
_entity.id
_entity.type
_entity.pdbx_description
1 polymer ?
#
loop_
_entity_poly.entity_id
_entity_poly.type
_entity_poly.pdbx_seq_one_letter_code
_entity_poly.pdbx_strand_id
1 'polypeptide(L)'
;MHIKNKKGFALLEVLIIVNILIVLISLYARQNLINIRKSKYYMVKEDIMTLTIEEEQFIKEAEINVSSDISLVTKLKENGVDESVNITSTNNKNLYIEILKKDIYLIHKKGSEKKYRKLEYEIVSEPIKVDIRPTRYVTAYTNK
;
A
#
# COMPACT_ATOMS: atom_id res chain seq x y z
N MET A 1 65.37 38.00 -20.78
CA MET A 1 64.38 37.37 -21.67
C MET A 1 64.23 35.90 -21.30
N HIS A 2 63.29 35.53 -20.43
CA HIS A 2 62.91 34.11 -20.21
C HIS A 2 61.48 34.03 -19.64
N ILE A 3 60.49 34.25 -20.51
CA ILE A 3 59.11 33.79 -20.28
C ILE A 3 58.92 32.63 -21.25
N LYS A 4 59.28 31.41 -20.87
CA LYS A 4 58.90 30.21 -21.62
C LYS A 4 58.55 29.08 -20.65
N ASN A 5 57.34 28.56 -20.83
CA ASN A 5 56.80 27.28 -20.33
C ASN A 5 55.96 27.25 -19.03
N LYS A 6 55.07 28.23 -18.79
CA LYS A 6 54.00 28.10 -17.76
C LYS A 6 52.70 27.42 -18.24
N LYS A 7 52.53 27.23 -19.56
CA LYS A 7 51.27 26.70 -20.13
C LYS A 7 51.03 25.22 -19.81
N GLY A 8 52.08 24.39 -19.78
CA GLY A 8 51.94 22.96 -19.46
C GLY A 8 51.57 22.70 -18.00
N PHE A 9 52.06 23.52 -17.08
CA PHE A 9 51.72 23.46 -15.65
C PHE A 9 50.26 23.82 -15.41
N ALA A 10 49.78 24.92 -16.01
CA ALA A 10 48.37 25.32 -15.95
C ALA A 10 47.44 24.26 -16.57
N LEU A 11 47.86 23.59 -17.63
CA LEU A 11 47.09 22.51 -18.27
C LEU A 11 46.95 21.29 -17.34
N LEU A 12 48.01 20.95 -16.61
CA LEU A 12 48.02 19.86 -15.63
C LEU A 12 47.11 20.17 -14.43
N GLU A 13 47.18 21.38 -13.89
CA GLU A 13 46.31 21.83 -12.79
C GLU A 13 44.83 21.79 -13.18
N VAL A 14 44.49 22.30 -14.37
CA VAL A 14 43.12 22.25 -14.89
C VAL A 14 42.65 20.79 -15.05
N LEU A 15 43.51 19.90 -15.52
CA LEU A 15 43.16 18.49 -15.72
C LEU A 15 42.93 17.77 -14.39
N ILE A 16 43.69 18.09 -13.35
CA ILE A 16 43.47 17.59 -11.98
C ILE A 16 42.13 18.09 -11.44
N ILE A 17 41.84 19.39 -11.58
CA ILE A 17 40.58 19.99 -11.10
C ILE A 17 39.37 19.37 -11.81
N VAL A 18 39.45 19.18 -13.13
CA VAL A 18 38.38 18.54 -13.91
C VAL A 18 38.15 17.10 -13.46
N ASN A 19 39.20 16.32 -13.21
CA ASN A 19 39.03 14.95 -12.72
C ASN A 19 38.37 14.91 -11.34
N ILE A 20 38.75 15.79 -10.42
CA ILE A 20 38.12 15.90 -9.10
C ILE A 20 36.63 16.25 -9.24
N LEU A 21 36.29 17.19 -10.12
CA LEU A 21 34.91 17.58 -10.41
C LEU A 21 34.08 16.41 -10.95
N ILE A 22 34.61 15.64 -11.89
CA ILE A 22 33.93 14.47 -12.46
C ILE A 22 33.62 13.45 -11.37
N VAL A 23 34.59 13.17 -10.49
CA VAL A 23 34.40 12.23 -9.37
C VAL A 23 33.30 12.71 -8.43
N LEU A 24 33.32 13.99 -8.03
CA LEU A 24 32.33 14.58 -7.14
C LEU A 24 30.91 14.55 -7.73
N ILE A 25 30.77 14.92 -9.01
CA ILE A 25 29.49 14.87 -9.73
C ILE A 25 28.98 13.42 -9.80
N SER A 26 29.85 12.44 -10.07
CA SER A 26 29.45 11.03 -10.13
C SER A 26 28.91 10.52 -8.79
N LEU A 27 29.55 10.89 -7.68
CA LEU A 27 29.15 10.50 -6.33
C LEU A 27 27.82 11.16 -5.95
N TYR A 28 27.68 12.45 -6.23
CA TYR A 28 26.44 13.18 -5.99
C TYR A 28 25.27 12.61 -6.81
N ALA A 29 25.48 12.33 -8.09
CA ALA A 29 24.46 11.72 -8.95
C ALA A 29 24.04 10.33 -8.43
N ARG A 30 25.01 9.49 -8.03
CA ARG A 30 24.72 8.16 -7.46
C ARG A 30 23.92 8.27 -6.17
N GLN A 31 24.27 9.19 -5.28
CA GLN A 31 23.56 9.41 -4.02
C GLN A 31 22.11 9.87 -4.27
N ASN A 32 21.91 10.81 -5.20
CA ASN A 32 20.58 11.29 -5.56
C ASN A 32 19.72 10.19 -6.18
N LEU A 33 20.27 9.36 -7.06
CA LEU A 33 19.55 8.22 -7.62
C LEU A 33 19.12 7.22 -6.53
N ILE A 34 19.98 6.96 -5.54
CA ILE A 34 19.62 6.11 -4.40
C ILE A 34 18.52 6.76 -3.56
N ASN A 35 18.61 8.06 -3.29
CA ASN A 35 17.60 8.79 -2.52
C ASN A 35 16.27 8.86 -3.26
N ILE A 36 16.26 9.07 -4.57
CA ILE A 36 15.05 9.03 -5.40
C ILE A 36 14.45 7.62 -5.38
N ARG A 37 15.26 6.57 -5.48
CA ARG A 37 14.77 5.18 -5.35
C ARG A 37 14.14 4.95 -3.98
N LYS A 38 14.82 5.33 -2.89
CA LYS A 38 14.29 5.23 -1.52
C LYS A 38 13.00 6.03 -1.35
N SER A 39 12.96 7.27 -1.84
CA SER A 39 11.76 8.12 -1.82
C SER A 39 10.61 7.48 -2.58
N LYS A 40 10.86 6.88 -3.75
CA LYS A 40 9.85 6.10 -4.47
C LYS A 40 9.36 4.91 -3.64
N TYR A 41 10.24 4.16 -2.97
CA TYR A 41 9.83 3.07 -2.07
C TYR A 41 8.99 3.57 -0.89
N TYR A 42 9.32 4.72 -0.31
CA TYR A 42 8.56 5.31 0.81
C TYR A 42 7.21 5.86 0.35
N MET A 43 7.15 6.60 -0.76
CA MET A 43 5.89 7.03 -1.38
C MET A 43 5.01 5.83 -1.72
N VAL A 44 5.58 4.79 -2.32
CA VAL A 44 4.85 3.55 -2.62
C VAL A 44 4.34 2.87 -1.35
N LYS A 45 5.09 2.91 -0.23
CA LYS A 45 4.63 2.38 1.05
C LYS A 45 3.51 3.23 1.69
N GLU A 46 3.48 4.53 1.44
CA GLU A 46 2.44 5.44 1.93
C GLU A 46 1.18 5.44 1.04
N ASP A 47 1.32 5.21 -0.26
CA ASP A 47 0.22 5.28 -1.25
C ASP A 47 -0.35 3.88 -1.63
N ILE A 48 0.38 2.78 -1.40
CA ILE A 48 -0.19 1.43 -1.46
C ILE A 48 -1.07 1.26 -0.22
N MET A 49 -2.36 0.97 -0.44
CA MET A 49 -3.26 0.36 0.55
C MET A 49 -2.48 -0.64 1.39
N THR A 50 -2.14 -0.28 2.63
CA THR A 50 -1.31 -1.09 3.53
C THR A 50 -2.12 -2.25 4.08
N LEU A 51 -2.63 -3.11 3.21
CA LEU A 51 -3.07 -4.44 3.58
C LEU A 51 -1.83 -5.28 3.89
N THR A 52 -1.88 -6.06 4.95
CA THR A 52 -0.94 -7.18 5.08
C THR A 52 -1.32 -8.27 4.07
N ILE A 53 -0.38 -9.17 3.76
CA ILE A 53 -0.64 -10.31 2.87
C ILE A 53 -1.82 -11.15 3.40
N GLU A 54 -1.91 -11.33 4.72
CA GLU A 54 -3.03 -12.01 5.37
C GLU A 54 -4.36 -11.27 5.17
N GLU A 55 -4.37 -9.93 5.31
CA GLU A 55 -5.55 -9.12 5.08
C GLU A 55 -6.01 -9.21 3.61
N GLU A 56 -5.09 -9.21 2.65
CA GLU A 56 -5.42 -9.35 1.22
C GLU A 56 -5.97 -10.74 0.89
N GLN A 57 -5.34 -11.81 1.39
CA GLN A 57 -5.81 -13.18 1.18
C GLN A 57 -7.21 -13.38 1.77
N PHE A 58 -7.43 -12.86 2.98
CA PHE A 58 -8.72 -13.00 3.65
C PHE A 58 -9.85 -12.25 2.95
N ILE A 59 -9.58 -11.07 2.35
CA ILE A 59 -10.57 -10.37 1.53
C ILE A 59 -11.01 -11.26 0.35
N LYS A 60 -10.07 -11.91 -0.35
CA LYS A 60 -10.39 -12.80 -1.47
C LYS A 60 -11.19 -14.03 -1.03
N GLU A 61 -10.87 -14.60 0.13
CA GLU A 61 -11.66 -15.69 0.72
C GLU A 61 -13.08 -15.23 1.05
N ALA A 62 -13.22 -14.04 1.63
CA ALA A 62 -14.51 -13.47 1.95
C ALA A 62 -15.34 -13.13 0.71
N GLU A 63 -14.73 -12.66 -0.39
CA GLU A 63 -15.42 -12.49 -1.67
C GLU A 63 -16.06 -13.80 -2.15
N ILE A 64 -15.32 -14.90 -2.09
CA ILE A 64 -15.81 -16.22 -2.50
C ILE A 64 -16.95 -16.67 -1.59
N ASN A 65 -16.77 -16.54 -0.27
CA ASN A 65 -17.78 -16.91 0.71
C ASN A 65 -19.07 -16.11 0.53
N VAL A 66 -18.97 -14.78 0.43
CA VAL A 66 -20.12 -13.90 0.22
C VAL A 66 -20.79 -14.20 -1.12
N SER A 67 -20.02 -14.37 -2.19
CA SER A 67 -20.58 -14.68 -3.52
C SER A 67 -21.29 -16.04 -3.56
N SER A 68 -20.88 -16.99 -2.72
CA SER A 68 -21.52 -18.30 -2.62
C SER A 68 -22.86 -18.27 -1.88
N ASP A 69 -23.10 -17.26 -1.04
CA ASP A 69 -24.36 -17.08 -0.30
C ASP A 69 -25.30 -16.12 -1.03
N ILE A 70 -26.18 -16.70 -1.87
CA ILE A 70 -27.15 -15.96 -2.67
C ILE A 70 -28.07 -15.08 -1.81
N SER A 71 -28.42 -15.52 -0.59
CA SER A 71 -29.28 -14.75 0.32
C SER A 71 -28.57 -13.47 0.77
N LEU A 72 -27.29 -13.60 1.13
CA LEU A 72 -26.46 -12.48 1.55
C LEU A 72 -26.24 -11.48 0.41
N VAL A 73 -25.93 -11.97 -0.80
CA VAL A 73 -25.76 -11.11 -1.99
C VAL A 73 -27.04 -10.34 -2.32
N THR A 74 -28.20 -11.01 -2.24
CA THR A 74 -29.50 -10.37 -2.50
C THR A 74 -29.79 -9.27 -1.48
N LYS A 75 -29.55 -9.54 -0.18
CA LYS A 75 -29.68 -8.54 0.88
C LYS A 75 -28.76 -7.35 0.66
N LEU A 76 -27.49 -7.58 0.31
CA LEU A 76 -26.53 -6.52 -0.01
C LEU A 76 -26.99 -5.64 -1.18
N LYS A 77 -27.59 -6.24 -2.21
CA LYS A 77 -28.12 -5.53 -3.38
C LYS A 77 -29.31 -4.63 -3.04
N GLU A 78 -30.23 -5.11 -2.20
CA GLU A 78 -31.49 -4.43 -1.92
C GLU A 78 -31.35 -3.40 -0.78
N ASN A 79 -31.39 -3.87 0.46
CA ASN A 79 -31.56 -3.04 1.66
C ASN A 79 -30.35 -3.06 2.61
N GLY A 80 -29.37 -3.93 2.33
CA GLY A 80 -28.31 -4.28 3.27
C GLY A 80 -28.74 -5.37 4.24
N VAL A 81 -27.88 -5.67 5.22
CA VAL A 81 -28.13 -6.68 6.26
C VAL A 81 -28.50 -6.02 7.58
N ASP A 82 -29.68 -6.35 8.13
CA ASP A 82 -30.17 -5.75 9.39
C ASP A 82 -29.35 -6.19 10.61
N GLU A 83 -28.97 -7.47 10.65
CA GLU A 83 -28.13 -8.06 11.68
C GLU A 83 -26.67 -8.16 11.19
N SER A 84 -25.71 -7.87 12.06
CA SER A 84 -24.29 -7.94 11.70
C SER A 84 -23.89 -9.36 11.34
N VAL A 85 -23.43 -9.59 10.12
CA VAL A 85 -22.86 -10.86 9.68
C VAL A 85 -21.34 -10.79 9.82
N ASN A 86 -20.78 -11.70 10.62
CA ASN A 86 -19.35 -11.76 10.88
C ASN A 86 -18.73 -12.98 10.21
N ILE A 87 -17.80 -12.74 9.29
CA ILE A 87 -16.99 -13.77 8.64
C ILE A 87 -15.62 -13.71 9.30
N THR A 88 -15.17 -14.80 9.93
CA THR A 88 -13.87 -14.84 10.62
C THR A 88 -12.84 -15.56 9.76
N SER A 89 -11.60 -15.06 9.74
CA SER A 89 -10.51 -15.71 9.02
C SER A 89 -10.15 -17.06 9.63
N THR A 90 -9.97 -18.07 8.78
CA THR A 90 -9.52 -19.41 9.17
C THR A 90 -8.13 -19.38 9.80
N ASN A 91 -7.25 -18.51 9.27
CA ASN A 91 -5.84 -18.44 9.67
C ASN A 91 -5.62 -17.55 10.89
N ASN A 92 -6.47 -16.54 11.10
CA ASN A 92 -6.32 -15.57 12.18
C ASN A 92 -7.66 -15.20 12.80
N LYS A 93 -7.97 -15.75 13.98
CA LYS A 93 -9.21 -15.45 14.72
C LYS A 93 -9.37 -13.97 15.10
N ASN A 94 -8.30 -13.19 15.06
CA ASN A 94 -8.34 -11.76 15.34
C ASN A 94 -8.67 -10.92 14.08
N LEU A 95 -8.76 -11.55 12.91
CA LEU A 95 -9.10 -10.91 11.64
C LEU A 95 -10.49 -11.39 11.19
N TYR A 96 -11.41 -10.46 11.00
CA TYR A 96 -12.77 -10.77 10.58
C TYR A 96 -13.35 -9.65 9.71
N ILE A 97 -14.34 -9.99 8.90
CA ILE A 97 -15.14 -9.06 8.12
C ILE A 97 -16.52 -8.97 8.75
N GLU A 98 -16.93 -7.74 9.05
CA GLU A 98 -18.25 -7.42 9.57
C GLU A 98 -19.05 -6.74 8.45
N ILE A 99 -20.20 -7.34 8.12
CA ILE A 99 -21.17 -6.79 7.19
C ILE A 99 -22.34 -6.27 8.01
N LEU A 100 -22.60 -4.97 7.94
CA LEU A 100 -23.69 -4.33 8.65
C LEU A 100 -24.36 -3.32 7.73
N LYS A 101 -25.68 -3.46 7.55
CA LYS A 101 -26.45 -2.70 6.57
C LYS A 101 -25.81 -2.86 5.19
N LYS A 102 -25.39 -1.75 4.57
CA LYS A 102 -24.70 -1.72 3.27
C LYS A 102 -23.20 -1.48 3.40
N ASP A 103 -22.64 -1.55 4.60
CA ASP A 103 -21.21 -1.35 4.80
C ASP A 103 -20.53 -2.69 5.12
N ILE A 104 -19.32 -2.84 4.59
CA ILE A 104 -18.44 -3.96 4.85
C ILE A 104 -17.17 -3.41 5.51
N TYR A 105 -16.77 -4.00 6.63
CA TYR A 105 -15.57 -3.60 7.37
C TYR A 105 -14.63 -4.78 7.54
N LEU A 106 -13.35 -4.59 7.21
CA LEU A 106 -12.27 -5.45 7.66
C LEU A 106 -11.84 -5.00 9.05
N ILE A 107 -11.87 -5.92 10.02
CA ILE A 107 -11.54 -5.63 11.41
C ILE A 107 -10.39 -6.51 11.86
N HIS A 108 -9.35 -5.86 12.38
CA HIS A 108 -8.24 -6.52 13.05
C HIS A 108 -8.28 -6.19 14.54
N LYS A 109 -8.43 -7.21 15.37
CA LYS A 109 -8.43 -7.11 16.83
C LYS A 109 -7.03 -7.28 17.40
N LYS A 110 -6.65 -6.43 18.34
CA LYS A 110 -5.42 -6.54 19.12
C LYS A 110 -5.74 -6.32 20.60
N GLY A 111 -5.94 -7.43 21.33
CA GLY A 111 -6.43 -7.35 22.71
C GLY A 111 -7.86 -6.81 22.77
N SER A 112 -8.07 -5.70 23.48
CA SER A 112 -9.36 -4.98 23.51
C SER A 112 -9.56 -4.03 22.32
N GLU A 113 -8.48 -3.67 21.63
CA GLU A 113 -8.53 -2.66 20.58
C GLU A 113 -8.91 -3.28 19.23
N LYS A 114 -9.60 -2.50 18.40
CA LYS A 114 -10.00 -2.87 17.06
C LYS A 114 -9.54 -1.81 16.06
N LYS A 115 -8.96 -2.27 14.95
CA LYS A 115 -8.64 -1.47 13.77
C LYS A 115 -9.69 -1.76 12.70
N TYR A 116 -10.41 -0.74 12.27
CA TYR A 116 -11.45 -0.84 11.25
C TYR A 116 -10.91 -0.31 9.93
N ARG A 117 -11.19 -1.03 8.85
CA ARG A 117 -10.98 -0.57 7.48
C ARG A 117 -12.26 -0.79 6.70
N LYS A 118 -12.84 0.28 6.16
CA LYS A 118 -14.00 0.16 5.30
C LYS A 118 -13.60 -0.51 3.99
N LEU A 119 -14.42 -1.45 3.53
CA LEU A 119 -14.32 -2.08 2.22
C LEU A 119 -15.48 -1.58 1.36
N GLU A 120 -15.18 -1.21 0.13
CA GLU A 120 -16.16 -1.01 -0.93
C GLU A 120 -16.46 -2.35 -1.57
N TYR A 121 -17.68 -2.51 -2.09
CA TYR A 121 -18.03 -3.70 -2.86
C TYR A 121 -18.86 -3.36 -4.08
N GLU A 122 -18.73 -4.20 -5.10
CA GLU A 122 -19.50 -4.15 -6.33
C GLU A 122 -20.09 -5.53 -6.60
N ILE A 123 -21.38 -5.58 -6.96
CA ILE A 123 -22.07 -6.83 -7.30
C ILE A 123 -22.08 -6.97 -8.83
N VAL A 124 -21.27 -7.90 -9.33
CA VAL A 124 -21.25 -8.29 -10.74
C VAL A 124 -22.37 -9.31 -10.95
N SER A 125 -23.20 -9.10 -11.97
CA SER A 125 -24.43 -9.88 -12.15
C SER A 125 -24.23 -11.18 -12.96
N GLU A 126 -23.16 -11.28 -13.75
CA GLU A 126 -22.91 -12.42 -14.66
C GLU A 126 -21.40 -12.75 -14.73
N PRO A 127 -20.89 -13.73 -13.96
CA PRO A 127 -21.57 -14.49 -12.90
C PRO A 127 -21.87 -13.64 -11.67
N ILE A 128 -22.86 -14.05 -10.85
CA ILE A 128 -23.16 -13.40 -9.56
C ILE A 128 -21.90 -13.49 -8.69
N LYS A 129 -21.23 -12.35 -8.53
CA LYS A 129 -20.00 -12.22 -7.75
C LYS A 129 -20.00 -10.89 -7.01
N VAL A 130 -19.50 -10.90 -5.78
CA VAL A 130 -19.17 -9.69 -5.03
C VAL A 130 -17.66 -9.46 -5.14
N ASP A 131 -17.29 -8.32 -5.72
CA ASP A 131 -15.91 -7.83 -5.76
C ASP A 131 -15.70 -6.88 -4.58
N ILE A 132 -14.71 -7.10 -3.73
CA ILE A 132 -14.48 -6.34 -2.49
C ILE A 132 -13.15 -5.62 -2.58
N ARG A 133 -13.19 -4.29 -2.47
CA ARG A 133 -12.00 -3.44 -2.59
C ARG A 133 -11.76 -2.66 -1.31
N PRO A 134 -10.52 -2.65 -0.79
CA PRO A 134 -10.22 -1.84 0.39
C PRO A 134 -10.30 -0.35 0.08
N THR A 135 -10.86 0.42 1.01
CA THR A 135 -10.76 1.88 0.94
C THR A 135 -9.41 2.36 1.49
N ARG A 136 -9.07 3.60 1.19
CA ARG A 136 -7.92 4.31 1.79
C ARG A 136 -8.17 4.67 3.27
N TYR A 137 -9.41 4.57 3.74
CA TYR A 137 -9.77 4.94 5.11
C TYR A 137 -9.54 3.77 6.07
N VAL A 138 -8.62 3.99 7.01
CA VAL A 138 -8.28 3.05 8.09
C VAL A 138 -8.29 3.80 9.40
N THR A 139 -8.98 3.28 10.41
CA THR A 139 -8.94 3.84 11.76
C THR A 139 -7.64 3.45 12.44
N ALA A 140 -7.21 4.22 13.45
CA ALA A 140 -6.28 3.70 14.43
C ALA A 140 -6.90 2.51 15.19
N TYR A 141 -6.08 1.78 15.94
CA TYR A 141 -6.58 0.86 16.95
C TYR A 141 -7.34 1.67 18.00
N THR A 142 -8.61 1.34 18.21
CA THR A 142 -9.48 2.03 19.16
C THR A 142 -10.16 1.02 20.07
N ASN A 143 -10.31 1.36 21.35
CA ASN A 143 -11.21 0.65 22.25
C ASN A 143 -12.61 1.18 21.96
N LYS A 144 -13.42 0.36 21.29
CA LYS A 144 -14.85 0.57 21.17
C LYS A 144 -15.56 -0.35 22.14
#